data_AF-A0A3F2U973-F1
#
_entry.id   AF-A0A3F2U973-F1
#
_cell.length_a   1.000
_cell.length_b   1.000
_cell.length_c   1.000
_cell.angle_alpha   90.00
_cell.angle_beta   90.00
_cell.angle_gamma   90.00
#
_symmetry.space_group_name_H-M   'P 1'
#
loop_
_entity.id
_entity.type
_entity.pdbx_description
1 polymer ?
#
loop_
_entity_poly.entity_id
_entity_poly.type
_entity_poly.pdbx_seq_one_letter_code
_entity_poly.pdbx_strand_id
1 'polypeptide(L)'
;MTATSDDTIPPLHSIDWNVIFSEVNLWRGACMHHFSMVEAAVTETLLALSATMPSQAIVRLRHLIGQRFEDLAAAIGPEGPFQEAGKHALPQLTRFRENHEAFRTLICHGTVKVSVEHNGRWQLLIRTLSIRSRTPVRAMLALDQSEAETKLAALKRDGIKLVSLLGQLRKAVASA
;
A
#
# COMPACT_ATOMS: atom_id res chain seq x y z
N MET A 1 40.50 -24.41 -43.99
CA MET A 1 40.46 -23.55 -42.79
C MET A 1 39.22 -23.89 -42.01
N THR A 2 39.36 -24.69 -40.95
CA THR A 2 38.29 -25.08 -40.04
C THR A 2 38.11 -23.97 -39.01
N ALA A 3 36.93 -23.34 -38.99
CA ALA A 3 36.55 -22.38 -37.97
C ALA A 3 36.43 -23.12 -36.63
N THR A 4 37.32 -22.81 -35.69
CA THR A 4 37.19 -23.21 -34.29
C THR A 4 36.03 -22.44 -33.67
N SER A 5 35.02 -23.16 -33.18
CA SER A 5 33.98 -22.58 -32.33
C SER A 5 34.63 -22.01 -31.08
N ASP A 6 34.43 -20.71 -30.87
CA ASP A 6 34.93 -19.99 -29.71
C ASP A 6 34.04 -20.33 -28.50
N ASP A 7 34.40 -21.39 -27.77
CA ASP A 7 33.71 -21.89 -26.56
C ASP A 7 33.93 -21.00 -25.31
N THR A 8 34.28 -19.71 -25.49
CA THR A 8 34.56 -18.79 -24.37
C THR A 8 33.36 -17.99 -23.88
N ILE A 9 32.18 -18.12 -24.49
CA ILE A 9 30.97 -17.45 -24.02
C ILE A 9 30.28 -18.36 -22.99
N PRO A 10 30.28 -18.02 -21.68
CA PRO A 10 29.51 -18.78 -20.70
C PRO A 10 28.04 -18.82 -21.16
N PRO A 11 27.37 -19.98 -21.06
CA PRO A 11 26.00 -20.10 -21.51
C PRO A 11 25.16 -19.03 -20.80
N LEU A 12 24.56 -18.13 -21.58
CA LEU A 12 23.53 -17.23 -21.10
C LEU A 12 22.48 -18.12 -20.44
N HIS A 13 22.36 -18.04 -19.11
CA HIS A 13 21.27 -18.70 -18.41
C HIS A 13 19.97 -18.20 -19.07
N SER A 14 19.23 -19.13 -19.66
CA SER A 14 17.94 -18.79 -20.26
C SER A 14 17.05 -18.24 -19.15
N ILE A 15 16.68 -16.97 -19.26
CA ILE A 15 15.78 -16.32 -18.30
C ILE A 15 14.41 -16.99 -18.42
N ASP A 16 13.97 -17.66 -17.36
CA ASP A 16 12.60 -18.13 -17.28
C ASP A 16 11.67 -16.98 -16.88
N TRP A 17 11.09 -16.35 -17.89
CA TRP A 17 10.15 -15.24 -17.69
C TRP A 17 8.91 -15.63 -16.87
N ASN A 18 8.49 -16.89 -16.87
CA ASN A 18 7.33 -17.31 -16.06
C ASN A 18 7.66 -17.24 -14.58
N VAL A 19 8.86 -17.67 -14.19
CA VAL A 19 9.34 -17.57 -12.81
C VAL A 19 9.43 -16.10 -12.39
N ILE A 20 10.05 -15.26 -13.22
CA ILE A 20 10.19 -13.82 -12.96
C ILE A 20 8.83 -13.13 -12.78
N PHE A 21 7.88 -13.37 -13.69
CA PHE A 21 6.54 -12.78 -13.56
C PHE A 21 5.76 -13.33 -12.38
N SER A 22 5.94 -14.61 -12.02
CA SER A 22 5.35 -15.20 -10.83
C SER A 22 5.84 -14.49 -9.56
N GLU A 23 7.15 -14.28 -9.41
CA GLU A 23 7.74 -13.58 -8.27
C GLU A 23 7.25 -12.13 -8.15
N VAL A 24 7.27 -11.38 -9.25
CA VAL A 24 6.78 -9.97 -9.27
C VAL A 24 5.30 -9.90 -8.90
N ASN A 25 4.48 -10.83 -9.40
CA ASN A 25 3.05 -10.86 -9.09
C ASN A 25 2.78 -11.31 -7.66
N LEU A 26 3.57 -12.24 -7.11
CA LEU A 26 3.50 -12.64 -5.71
C LEU A 26 3.82 -11.45 -4.79
N TRP A 27 4.88 -10.71 -5.09
CA TRP A 27 5.23 -9.48 -4.38
C TRP A 27 4.09 -8.45 -4.45
N ARG A 28 3.58 -8.15 -5.65
CA ARG A 28 2.48 -7.19 -5.85
C ARG A 28 1.21 -7.64 -5.11
N GLY A 29 0.89 -8.92 -5.15
CA GLY A 29 -0.22 -9.55 -4.43
C GLY A 29 -0.10 -9.37 -2.92
N ALA A 30 1.09 -9.61 -2.37
CA ALA A 30 1.37 -9.40 -0.95
C ALA A 30 1.21 -7.92 -0.54
N CYS A 31 1.63 -6.97 -1.39
CA CYS A 31 1.36 -5.55 -1.15
C CYS A 31 -0.14 -5.26 -1.11
N MET A 32 -0.90 -5.75 -2.11
CA MET A 32 -2.35 -5.56 -2.16
C MET A 32 -3.06 -6.15 -0.94
N HIS A 33 -2.66 -7.33 -0.47
CA HIS A 33 -3.19 -7.94 0.74
C HIS A 33 -3.07 -7.01 1.96
N HIS A 34 -1.86 -6.48 2.21
CA HIS A 34 -1.65 -5.59 3.35
C HIS A 34 -2.36 -4.25 3.22
N PHE A 35 -2.50 -3.71 2.01
CA PHE A 35 -3.36 -2.55 1.78
C PHE A 35 -4.82 -2.89 2.12
N SER A 36 -5.38 -3.97 1.57
CA SER A 36 -6.77 -4.38 1.82
C SER A 36 -7.05 -4.60 3.31
N MET A 37 -6.12 -5.17 4.08
CA MET A 37 -6.27 -5.29 5.53
C MET A 37 -6.45 -3.93 6.23
N VAL A 38 -5.62 -2.94 5.88
CA VAL A 38 -5.72 -1.59 6.46
C VAL A 38 -6.99 -0.90 6.00
N GLU A 39 -7.34 -1.00 4.72
CA GLU A 39 -8.56 -0.41 4.15
C GLU A 39 -9.82 -0.97 4.84
N ALA A 40 -9.86 -2.28 5.09
CA ALA A 40 -10.92 -2.92 5.86
C ALA A 40 -10.96 -2.40 7.30
N ALA A 41 -9.83 -2.38 8.00
CA ALA A 41 -9.76 -1.91 9.38
C ALA A 41 -10.18 -0.43 9.54
N VAL A 42 -9.84 0.44 8.58
CA VAL A 42 -10.31 1.84 8.55
C VAL A 42 -11.83 1.90 8.42
N THR A 43 -12.38 1.09 7.52
CA THR A 43 -13.83 1.04 7.26
C THR A 43 -14.61 0.51 8.46
N GLU A 44 -14.16 -0.60 9.04
CA GLU A 44 -14.74 -1.16 10.26
C GLU A 44 -14.72 -0.16 11.41
N THR A 45 -13.63 0.60 11.56
CA THR A 45 -13.53 1.63 12.59
C THR A 45 -14.53 2.75 12.34
N LEU A 46 -14.62 3.28 11.13
CA LEU A 46 -15.61 4.31 10.80
C LEU A 46 -17.04 3.86 11.10
N LEU A 47 -17.38 2.62 10.78
CA LEU A 47 -18.69 2.03 11.09
C LEU A 47 -18.93 1.96 12.61
N ALA A 48 -17.93 1.50 13.37
CA ALA A 48 -18.02 1.43 14.83
C ALA A 48 -18.19 2.83 15.46
N LEU A 49 -17.39 3.81 15.03
CA LEU A 49 -17.48 5.20 15.49
C LEU A 49 -18.85 5.82 15.14
N SER A 50 -19.38 5.54 13.95
CA SER A 50 -20.69 6.05 13.54
C SER A 50 -21.84 5.44 14.36
N ALA A 51 -21.67 4.23 14.89
CA ALA A 51 -22.71 3.55 15.65
C ALA A 51 -22.84 4.05 17.10
N THR A 52 -21.80 4.67 17.65
CA THR A 52 -21.76 5.13 19.05
C THR A 52 -22.15 6.60 19.23
N MET A 53 -22.44 7.33 18.14
CA MET A 53 -22.66 8.77 18.18
C MET A 53 -24.15 9.15 18.34
N PRO A 54 -24.50 10.03 19.29
CA PRO A 54 -25.81 10.67 19.32
C PRO A 54 -25.96 11.64 18.14
N SER A 55 -27.22 11.80 17.68
CA SER A 55 -27.65 12.41 16.40
C SER A 55 -27.04 13.75 15.92
N GLN A 56 -26.23 14.44 16.72
CA GLN A 56 -25.70 15.78 16.40
C GLN A 56 -24.25 15.79 15.89
N ALA A 57 -23.46 14.72 16.05
CA ALA A 57 -22.11 14.63 15.51
C ALA A 57 -22.01 13.50 14.47
N ILE A 58 -21.72 13.85 13.21
CA ILE A 58 -21.80 12.91 12.09
C ILE A 58 -20.39 12.45 11.69
N VAL A 59 -20.09 11.17 11.93
CA VAL A 59 -18.96 10.50 11.26
C VAL A 59 -19.34 10.30 9.80
N ARG A 60 -18.55 10.85 8.88
CA ARG A 60 -18.78 10.71 7.44
C ARG A 60 -18.41 9.29 6.99
N LEU A 61 -19.27 8.70 6.15
CA LEU A 61 -19.08 7.36 5.58
C LEU A 61 -19.01 7.45 4.05
N ARG A 62 -17.99 8.14 3.53
CA ARG A 62 -17.81 8.28 2.09
C ARG A 62 -17.33 6.97 1.45
N HIS A 63 -17.63 6.78 0.17
CA HIS A 63 -17.34 5.52 -0.53
C HIS A 63 -15.84 5.34 -0.85
N LEU A 64 -15.16 6.40 -1.29
CA LEU A 64 -13.79 6.26 -1.80
C LEU A 64 -12.81 6.02 -0.66
N ILE A 65 -11.84 5.13 -0.87
CA ILE A 65 -10.90 4.78 0.21
C ILE A 65 -10.10 5.96 0.74
N GLY A 66 -9.57 6.84 -0.13
CA GLY A 66 -8.86 8.04 0.31
C GLY A 66 -9.74 8.97 1.16
N GLN A 67 -11.03 9.06 0.80
CA GLN A 67 -12.02 9.81 1.57
C GLN A 67 -12.29 9.18 2.94
N ARG A 68 -12.33 7.84 3.03
CA ARG A 68 -12.46 7.14 4.32
C ARG A 68 -11.25 7.36 5.23
N PHE A 69 -10.03 7.40 4.68
CA PHE A 69 -8.85 7.77 5.45
C PHE A 69 -8.94 9.20 6.01
N GLU A 70 -9.41 10.16 5.20
CA GLU A 70 -9.68 11.54 5.65
C GLU A 70 -10.78 11.59 6.72
N ASP A 71 -11.89 10.87 6.51
CA ASP A 71 -13.02 10.85 7.43
C ASP A 71 -12.60 10.29 8.79
N LEU A 72 -11.79 9.21 8.79
CA LEU A 72 -11.27 8.65 10.02
C LEU A 72 -10.31 9.63 10.70
N ALA A 73 -9.38 10.23 9.94
CA ALA A 73 -8.45 11.21 10.48
C ALA A 73 -9.16 12.42 11.08
N ALA A 74 -10.26 12.89 10.49
CA ALA A 74 -11.08 13.96 11.03
C ALA A 74 -11.83 13.52 12.31
N ALA A 75 -12.35 12.29 12.34
CA ALA A 75 -13.07 11.77 13.50
C ALA A 75 -12.17 11.64 14.74
N ILE A 76 -10.93 11.22 14.56
CA ILE A 76 -9.96 10.98 15.65
C ILE A 76 -8.91 12.09 15.79
N GLY A 77 -9.02 13.14 14.97
CA GLY A 77 -8.10 14.27 14.91
C GLY A 77 -8.37 15.30 16.01
N PRO A 78 -7.57 16.38 16.07
CA PRO A 78 -7.88 17.54 16.89
C PRO A 78 -9.29 18.06 16.60
N GLU A 79 -10.04 18.37 17.64
CA GLU A 79 -11.46 18.80 17.57
C GLU A 79 -12.42 17.72 17.03
N GLY A 80 -11.91 16.52 16.75
CA GLY A 80 -12.68 15.38 16.33
C GLY A 80 -13.48 14.78 17.51
N PRO A 81 -14.67 14.21 17.25
CA PRO A 81 -15.51 13.64 18.29
C PRO A 81 -14.87 12.46 19.05
N PHE A 82 -13.85 11.83 18.47
CA PHE A 82 -13.11 10.73 19.07
C PHE A 82 -11.63 11.07 19.30
N GLN A 83 -11.29 12.35 19.45
CA GLN A 83 -9.91 12.81 19.68
C GLN A 83 -9.21 12.02 20.79
N GLU A 84 -9.81 11.94 21.97
CA GLU A 84 -9.20 11.30 23.14
C GLU A 84 -9.05 9.78 22.97
N ALA A 85 -10.09 9.11 22.46
CA ALA A 85 -10.05 7.68 22.18
C ALA A 85 -9.02 7.34 21.09
N GLY A 86 -8.86 8.23 20.12
CA GLY A 86 -8.04 8.04 18.93
C GLY A 86 -6.60 8.52 19.02
N LYS A 87 -6.17 9.11 20.15
CA LYS A 87 -4.85 9.74 20.33
C LYS A 87 -3.65 8.87 19.94
N HIS A 88 -3.75 7.55 20.09
CA HIS A 88 -2.68 6.62 19.70
C HIS A 88 -2.79 6.15 18.24
N ALA A 89 -3.99 6.11 17.68
CA ALA A 89 -4.22 5.68 16.30
C ALA A 89 -3.89 6.79 15.30
N LEU A 90 -4.17 8.05 15.62
CA LEU A 90 -3.98 9.19 14.71
C LEU A 90 -2.54 9.31 14.18
N PRO A 91 -1.47 9.30 15.01
CA PRO A 91 -0.11 9.43 14.48
C PRO A 91 0.28 8.28 13.55
N GLN A 92 -0.20 7.06 13.85
CA GLN A 92 0.08 5.91 13.00
C GLN A 92 -0.72 5.96 11.69
N LEU A 93 -1.95 6.46 11.72
CA LEU A 93 -2.76 6.70 10.53
C LEU A 93 -2.08 7.71 9.60
N THR A 94 -1.65 8.85 10.15
CA THR A 94 -0.93 9.89 9.41
C THR A 94 0.34 9.33 8.76
N ARG A 95 1.20 8.67 9.56
CA ARG A 95 2.43 8.06 9.05
C ARG A 95 2.16 7.00 7.97
N PHE A 96 1.11 6.19 8.13
CA PHE A 96 0.77 5.18 7.14
C PHE A 96 0.39 5.84 5.80
N ARG A 97 -0.43 6.89 5.84
CA ARG A 97 -0.84 7.62 4.64
C ARG A 97 0.33 8.28 3.94
N GLU A 98 1.17 9.00 4.69
CA GLU A 98 2.37 9.68 4.17
C GLU A 98 3.31 8.72 3.46
N ASN A 99 3.54 7.54 4.04
CA ASN A 99 4.51 6.58 3.52
C ASN A 99 3.95 5.69 2.39
N HIS A 100 2.65 5.39 2.41
CA HIS A 100 2.10 4.28 1.62
C HIS A 100 0.97 4.64 0.65
N GLU A 101 0.31 5.81 0.76
CA GLU A 101 -0.87 6.11 -0.07
C GLU A 101 -0.52 6.32 -1.55
N ALA A 102 0.60 7.00 -1.84
CA ALA A 102 1.12 7.11 -3.20
C ALA A 102 1.57 5.75 -3.76
N PHE A 103 2.20 4.93 -2.92
CA PHE A 103 2.64 3.59 -3.28
C PHE A 103 1.44 2.67 -3.60
N ARG A 104 0.36 2.74 -2.80
CA ARG A 104 -0.90 2.04 -3.03
C ARG A 104 -1.47 2.33 -4.41
N THR A 105 -1.48 3.61 -4.80
CA THR A 105 -1.97 4.04 -6.12
C THR A 105 -1.18 3.39 -7.26
N LEU A 106 0.15 3.36 -7.14
CA LEU A 106 1.04 2.70 -8.11
C LEU A 106 0.77 1.19 -8.17
N ILE A 107 0.67 0.52 -7.02
CA ILE A 107 0.43 -0.92 -6.95
C ILE A 107 -0.92 -1.31 -7.55
N CYS A 108 -2.00 -0.56 -7.26
CA CYS A 108 -3.33 -0.91 -7.72
C CYS A 108 -3.61 -0.52 -9.18
N HIS A 109 -3.07 0.62 -9.64
CA HIS A 109 -3.47 1.22 -10.92
C HIS A 109 -2.33 1.33 -11.93
N GLY A 110 -1.11 0.96 -11.55
CA GLY A 110 0.05 1.09 -12.40
C GLY A 110 0.22 -0.05 -13.41
N THR A 111 0.72 0.30 -14.58
CA THR A 111 1.26 -0.64 -15.56
C THR A 111 2.68 -0.99 -15.16
N VAL A 112 3.02 -2.28 -15.15
CA VAL A 112 4.33 -2.80 -14.74
C VAL A 112 5.15 -3.16 -15.98
N LYS A 113 6.41 -2.74 -16.01
CA LYS A 113 7.45 -3.32 -16.88
C LYS A 113 8.48 -4.01 -16.02
N VAL A 114 8.96 -5.17 -16.45
CA VAL A 114 9.97 -5.96 -15.76
C VAL A 114 11.19 -6.10 -16.66
N SER A 115 12.37 -5.91 -16.10
CA SER A 115 13.66 -6.22 -16.71
C SER A 115 14.45 -7.14 -15.80
N VAL A 116 15.39 -7.90 -16.36
CA VAL A 116 16.19 -8.87 -15.60
C VAL A 116 17.66 -8.59 -15.86
N GLU A 117 18.44 -8.47 -14.78
CA GLU A 117 19.89 -8.34 -14.82
C GLU A 117 20.54 -9.68 -15.22
N HIS A 118 21.79 -9.63 -15.69
CA HIS A 118 22.57 -10.82 -16.03
C HIS A 118 22.70 -11.86 -14.89
N ASN A 119 22.56 -11.42 -13.64
CA ASN A 119 22.58 -12.26 -12.44
C ASN A 119 21.21 -12.87 -12.09
N GLY A 120 20.19 -12.66 -12.94
CA GLY A 120 18.83 -13.18 -12.74
C GLY A 120 17.93 -12.32 -11.85
N ARG A 121 18.45 -11.25 -11.22
CA ARG A 121 17.62 -10.35 -10.40
C ARG A 121 16.76 -9.48 -11.28
N TRP A 122 15.49 -9.38 -10.95
CA TRP A 122 14.57 -8.54 -11.68
C TRP A 122 14.55 -7.12 -11.12
N GLN A 123 14.20 -6.17 -12.00
CA GLN A 123 13.88 -4.79 -11.69
C GLN A 123 12.48 -4.50 -12.23
N LEU A 124 11.74 -3.70 -11.49
CA LEU A 124 10.37 -3.33 -11.82
C LEU A 124 10.27 -1.83 -12.09
N LEU A 125 9.43 -1.47 -13.05
CA LEU A 125 9.06 -0.10 -13.34
C LEU A 125 7.56 0.03 -13.43
N ILE A 126 6.96 0.66 -12.41
CA ILE A 126 5.53 0.91 -12.32
C ILE A 126 5.26 2.33 -12.78
N ARG A 127 4.30 2.51 -13.69
CA ARG A 127 3.85 3.82 -14.15
C ARG A 127 2.35 3.96 -14.00
N THR A 128 1.90 5.13 -13.57
CA THR A 128 0.49 5.50 -13.56
C THR A 128 0.28 6.80 -14.34
N LEU A 129 -0.91 6.93 -14.91
CA LEU A 129 -1.43 8.17 -15.46
C LEU A 129 -2.81 8.36 -14.82
N SER A 130 -2.96 9.45 -14.07
CA SER A 130 -4.21 9.82 -13.42
C SER A 130 -4.59 11.26 -13.78
N ILE A 131 -5.79 11.69 -13.39
CA ILE A 131 -6.28 13.05 -13.59
C ILE A 131 -6.47 13.67 -12.21
N ARG A 132 -5.88 14.85 -11.97
CA ARG A 132 -6.11 15.66 -10.77
C ARG A 132 -6.41 17.08 -11.16
N SER A 133 -7.52 17.64 -10.68
CA SER A 133 -7.97 19.00 -11.02
C SER A 133 -7.99 19.26 -12.55
N ARG A 134 -8.47 18.28 -13.32
CA ARG A 134 -8.51 18.28 -14.80
C ARG A 134 -7.15 18.28 -15.51
N THR A 135 -6.06 18.04 -14.79
CA THR A 135 -4.70 17.96 -15.35
C THR A 135 -4.16 16.52 -15.28
N PRO A 136 -3.45 16.04 -16.31
CA PRO A 136 -2.80 14.73 -16.25
C PRO A 136 -1.67 14.73 -15.22
N VAL A 137 -1.63 13.71 -14.38
CA VAL A 137 -0.58 13.45 -13.40
C VAL A 137 0.06 12.11 -13.74
N ARG A 138 1.37 12.12 -13.97
CA ARG A 138 2.17 10.90 -14.20
C ARG A 138 2.98 10.62 -12.95
N ALA A 139 2.93 9.38 -12.47
CA ALA A 139 3.83 8.90 -11.41
C ALA A 139 4.57 7.66 -11.88
N MET A 140 5.81 7.52 -11.42
CA MET A 140 6.70 6.43 -11.78
C MET A 140 7.45 5.95 -10.54
N LEU A 141 7.60 4.64 -10.43
CA LEU A 141 8.40 4.00 -9.38
C LEU A 141 9.25 2.91 -10.02
N ALA A 142 10.56 3.05 -9.91
CA ALA A 142 11.52 2.00 -10.22
C ALA A 142 11.95 1.33 -8.91
N LEU A 143 12.02 0.01 -8.88
CA LEU A 143 12.60 -0.74 -7.76
C LEU A 143 13.41 -1.90 -8.30
N ASP A 144 14.55 -2.17 -7.70
CA ASP A 144 15.11 -3.51 -7.76
C ASP A 144 14.36 -4.48 -6.82
N GLN A 145 14.67 -5.76 -6.93
CA GLN A 145 14.07 -6.82 -6.12
C GLN A 145 14.22 -6.58 -4.60
N SER A 146 15.38 -6.12 -4.15
CA SER A 146 15.65 -5.88 -2.72
C SER A 146 14.90 -4.65 -2.17
N GLU A 147 14.77 -3.60 -2.99
CA GLU A 147 13.97 -2.42 -2.67
C GLU A 147 12.48 -2.77 -2.60
N ALA A 148 12.02 -3.65 -3.49
CA ALA A 148 10.66 -4.16 -3.49
C ALA A 148 10.35 -4.94 -2.19
N GLU A 149 11.23 -5.85 -1.79
CA GLU A 149 11.13 -6.60 -0.53
C GLU A 149 11.13 -5.66 0.68
N THR A 150 12.02 -4.66 0.69
CA THR A 150 12.10 -3.65 1.75
C THR A 150 10.81 -2.85 1.86
N LYS A 151 10.22 -2.44 0.74
CA LYS A 151 8.92 -1.75 0.71
C LYS A 151 7.79 -2.62 1.24
N LEU A 152 7.75 -3.90 0.87
CA LEU A 152 6.75 -4.83 1.39
C LEU A 152 6.90 -5.02 2.91
N ALA A 153 8.12 -5.18 3.41
CA ALA A 153 8.38 -5.31 4.84
C ALA A 153 7.97 -4.05 5.63
N ALA A 154 8.22 -2.86 5.08
CA ALA A 154 7.76 -1.60 5.67
C ALA A 154 6.22 -1.50 5.69
N LEU A 155 5.56 -1.78 4.56
CA LEU A 155 4.11 -1.78 4.45
C LEU A 155 3.46 -2.76 5.44
N LYS A 156 3.97 -3.99 5.52
CA LYS A 156 3.48 -5.01 6.45
C LYS A 156 3.58 -4.54 7.90
N ARG A 157 4.74 -4.02 8.30
CA ARG A 157 5.00 -3.55 9.67
C ARG A 157 4.07 -2.40 10.05
N ASP A 158 4.00 -1.38 9.20
CA ASP A 158 3.20 -0.18 9.46
C ASP A 158 1.69 -0.49 9.42
N GLY A 159 1.27 -1.37 8.50
CA GLY A 159 -0.10 -1.82 8.35
C GLY A 159 -0.59 -2.65 9.54
N ILE A 160 0.18 -3.66 9.97
CA ILE A 160 -0.17 -4.48 11.15
C ILE A 160 -0.30 -3.60 12.40
N LYS A 161 0.63 -2.65 12.58
CA LYS A 161 0.60 -1.73 13.72
C LYS A 161 -0.66 -0.85 13.68
N LEU A 162 -1.01 -0.30 12.51
CA LEU A 162 -2.21 0.51 12.37
C LEU A 162 -3.49 -0.30 12.61
N VAL A 163 -3.61 -1.49 12.02
CA VAL A 163 -4.77 -2.39 12.23
C VAL A 163 -4.97 -2.70 13.70
N SER A 164 -3.88 -2.98 14.44
CA SER A 164 -3.94 -3.24 15.89
C SER A 164 -4.48 -2.03 16.67
N LEU A 165 -3.94 -0.84 16.43
CA LEU A 165 -4.39 0.40 17.09
C LEU A 165 -5.85 0.73 16.77
N LEU A 166 -6.28 0.50 15.54
CA LEU A 166 -7.68 0.67 15.14
C LEU A 166 -8.59 -0.35 15.83
N GLY A 167 -8.13 -1.59 15.99
CA GLY A 167 -8.84 -2.60 16.79
C GLY A 167 -8.99 -2.20 18.27
N GLN A 168 -7.96 -1.58 18.85
CA GLN A 168 -8.02 -1.06 20.22
C GLN A 168 -9.00 0.12 20.33
N LEU A 169 -8.98 1.04 19.37
CA LEU A 169 -9.94 2.15 19.30
C LEU A 169 -11.39 1.63 19.25
N ARG A 170 -11.68 0.65 18.38
CA ARG A 170 -13.02 0.04 18.31
C ARG A 170 -13.48 -0.54 19.65
N LYS A 171 -12.59 -1.18 20.40
CA LYS A 171 -12.90 -1.70 21.74
C LYS A 171 -13.16 -0.57 22.73
N ALA A 172 -12.34 0.48 22.71
CA ALA A 172 -12.48 1.62 23.62
C ALA A 172 -13.83 2.33 23.46
N VAL A 173 -14.30 2.53 22.23
CA VAL A 173 -15.59 3.21 21.98
C VAL A 173 -16.80 2.32 22.24
N ALA A 174 -16.66 0.99 22.15
CA ALA A 174 -17.75 0.06 22.46
C ALA A 174 -17.98 -0.13 23.96
N SER A 175 -17.02 0.27 24.80
CA SER A 175 -17.10 0.20 26.27
C SER A 175 -17.35 1.57 26.93
N ALA A 176 -17.48 2.63 26.13
CA ALA A 176 -17.81 3.98 26.57
C ALA A 176 -19.32 4.22 26.49
#